data_AF-A0A851DGW5-F1
#
_entry.id   AF-A0A851DGW5-F1
#
_cell.length_a   1.000
_cell.length_b   1.000
_cell.length_c   1.000
_cell.angle_alpha   90.00
_cell.angle_beta   90.00
_cell.angle_gamma   90.00
#
_symmetry.space_group_name_H-M   'P 1'
#
loop_
_entity.id
_entity.type
_entity.pdbx_description
1 polymer ?
#
loop_
_entity_poly.entity_id
_entity_poly.type
_entity_poly.pdbx_seq_one_letter_code
_entity_poly.pdbx_strand_id
1 'polypeptide(L)'
;FTFHNFVSWFLPWLGVSKLEKAIVNVSTVTENIENKTMDAIQALQIEASSLSQVVLRNRMALDFLLASQGGVCTVINTSCCVYVDRSGGISTDLA
;
A
#
# COMPACT_ATOMS: atom_id res chain seq x y z
N PHE A 1 -33.39 32.60 34.43
CA PHE A 1 -32.96 33.26 33.19
C PHE A 1 -31.47 32.97 33.01
N THR A 2 -31.14 31.95 32.23
CA THR A 2 -29.77 31.41 32.19
C THR A 2 -28.90 32.28 31.29
N PHE A 3 -27.79 32.79 31.81
CA PHE A 3 -26.82 33.67 31.14
C PHE A 3 -26.43 33.20 29.73
N HIS A 4 -26.43 31.88 29.50
CA HIS A 4 -26.20 31.25 28.20
C HIS A 4 -27.15 31.76 27.08
N ASN A 5 -28.43 31.99 27.38
CA ASN A 5 -29.39 32.51 26.39
C ASN A 5 -29.13 33.98 26.04
N PHE A 6 -28.71 34.79 27.02
CA PHE A 6 -28.39 36.20 26.80
C PHE A 6 -27.12 36.37 25.95
N VAL A 7 -26.10 35.53 26.20
CA VAL A 7 -24.86 35.53 25.42
C VAL A 7 -25.09 35.01 23.99
N SER A 8 -25.91 33.97 23.80
CA SER A 8 -26.30 33.48 22.46
C SER A 8 -27.04 34.53 21.62
N TRP A 9 -27.85 35.38 22.27
CA TRP A 9 -28.59 36.44 21.59
C TRP A 9 -27.68 37.58 21.10
N PHE A 10 -26.66 37.95 21.89
CA PHE A 10 -25.77 39.06 21.55
C PHE A 10 -24.54 38.68 20.73
N LEU A 11 -24.07 37.44 20.81
CA LEU A 11 -22.81 36.99 20.18
C LEU A 11 -23.03 35.68 19.40
N PRO A 12 -23.72 35.73 18.25
CA PRO A 12 -23.97 34.54 17.42
C PRO A 12 -22.68 33.82 16.99
N TRP A 13 -21.54 34.53 16.92
CA TRP A 13 -20.25 33.96 16.54
C TRP A 13 -19.60 33.07 17.62
N LEU A 14 -19.95 33.22 18.90
CA LEU A 14 -19.32 32.43 19.97
C LEU A 14 -19.63 30.93 19.84
N GLY A 15 -20.74 30.58 19.18
CA GLY A 15 -21.16 29.20 18.91
C GLY A 15 -20.29 28.46 17.88
N VAL A 16 -19.59 29.16 16.98
CA VAL A 16 -18.84 28.53 15.86
C VAL A 16 -17.36 28.28 16.14
N SER A 17 -16.80 28.88 17.20
CA SER A 17 -15.38 28.74 17.61
C SER A 17 -14.95 27.30 17.92
N LYS A 18 -15.88 26.45 18.38
CA LYS A 18 -15.62 25.02 18.64
C LYS A 18 -15.53 24.20 17.36
N LEU A 19 -16.32 24.57 16.34
CA LEU A 19 -16.36 23.87 15.06
C LEU A 19 -15.15 24.21 14.19
N GLU A 20 -14.69 25.46 14.24
CA GLU A 20 -13.51 25.93 13.50
C GLU A 20 -12.23 25.15 13.89
N LYS A 21 -12.05 24.88 15.20
CA LYS A 21 -10.92 24.07 15.70
C LYS A 21 -11.01 22.60 15.31
N ALA A 22 -12.23 22.04 15.24
CA ALA A 22 -12.44 20.66 14.82
C ALA A 22 -12.11 20.48 13.33
N ILE A 23 -12.41 21.47 12.49
CA ILE A 23 -12.09 21.44 11.05
C ILE A 23 -10.57 21.51 10.82
N VAL A 24 -9.86 22.37 11.55
CA VAL A 24 -8.39 22.51 11.40
C VAL A 24 -7.64 21.25 11.88
N ASN A 25 -8.10 20.60 12.94
CA ASN A 25 -7.50 19.35 13.43
C ASN A 25 -7.66 18.18 12.44
N VAL A 26 -8.72 18.18 11.63
CA VAL A 26 -8.88 17.18 10.56
C VAL A 26 -7.88 17.43 9.43
N SER A 27 -7.62 18.69 9.08
CA SER A 27 -6.65 19.06 8.04
C SER A 27 -5.22 18.59 8.37
N THR A 28 -4.80 18.68 9.64
CA THR A 28 -3.46 18.23 10.07
C THR A 28 -3.33 16.71 10.16
N VAL A 29 -4.44 16.01 10.41
CA VAL A 29 -4.49 14.55 10.39
C VAL A 29 -4.46 14.02 8.96
N THR A 30 -5.07 14.70 7.99
CA THR A 30 -5.02 14.30 6.57
C THR A 30 -3.61 14.30 6.01
N GLU A 31 -2.82 15.37 6.22
CA GLU A 31 -1.43 15.44 5.72
C GLU A 31 -0.52 14.39 6.38
N ASN A 32 -0.73 14.13 7.68
CA ASN A 32 0.05 13.15 8.41
C ASN A 32 -0.33 11.71 8.05
N ILE A 33 -1.60 11.45 7.74
CA ILE A 33 -2.06 10.15 7.24
C ILE A 33 -1.50 9.91 5.83
N GLU A 34 -1.56 10.89 4.94
CA GLU A 34 -1.00 10.78 3.59
C GLU A 34 0.49 10.43 3.63
N ASN A 35 1.28 11.17 4.42
CA ASN A 35 2.72 10.90 4.53
C ASN A 35 3.03 9.53 5.16
N LYS A 36 2.32 9.15 6.24
CA LYS A 36 2.53 7.86 6.89
C LYS A 36 2.06 6.68 6.06
N THR A 37 0.97 6.84 5.32
CA THR A 37 0.46 5.81 4.40
C THR A 37 1.40 5.67 3.20
N MET A 38 1.92 6.76 2.65
CA MET A 38 2.93 6.70 1.58
C MET A 38 4.21 6.00 2.05
N ASP A 39 4.72 6.33 3.22
CA ASP A 39 5.90 5.69 3.80
C ASP A 39 5.67 4.19 4.07
N ALA A 40 4.51 3.83 4.63
CA ALA A 40 4.13 2.43 4.84
C ALA A 40 4.00 1.65 3.52
N ILE A 41 3.41 2.26 2.48
CA ILE A 41 3.32 1.65 1.14
C ILE A 41 4.72 1.47 0.54
N GLN A 42 5.60 2.46 0.68
CA GLN A 42 6.97 2.36 0.19
C GLN A 42 7.75 1.26 0.92
N ALA A 43 7.64 1.19 2.25
CA ALA A 43 8.26 0.13 3.04
C ALA A 43 7.79 -1.26 2.61
N LEU A 44 6.47 -1.44 2.40
CA LEU A 44 5.90 -2.69 1.90
C LEU A 44 6.39 -3.04 0.49
N GLN A 45 6.53 -2.06 -0.42
CA GLN A 45 7.08 -2.30 -1.75
C GLN A 45 8.56 -2.72 -1.69
N ILE A 46 9.35 -2.13 -0.80
CA ILE A 46 10.75 -2.51 -0.60
C ILE A 46 10.84 -3.94 -0.06
N GLU A 47 10.01 -4.29 0.92
CA GLU A 47 9.97 -5.64 1.49
C GLU A 47 9.50 -6.67 0.45
N ALA A 48 8.42 -6.38 -0.28
CA ALA A 48 7.89 -7.27 -1.32
C ALA A 48 8.88 -7.46 -2.48
N SER A 49 9.57 -6.40 -2.89
CA SER A 49 10.60 -6.48 -3.94
C SER A 49 11.84 -7.25 -3.47
N SER A 50 12.28 -7.05 -2.22
CA SER A 50 13.36 -7.83 -1.59
C SER A 50 13.01 -9.32 -1.52
N LEU A 51 11.80 -9.65 -1.05
CA LEU A 51 11.31 -11.02 -1.00
C LEU A 51 11.23 -11.64 -2.40
N SER A 52 10.68 -10.90 -3.37
CA SER A 52 10.61 -11.36 -4.76
C SER A 52 11.99 -11.65 -5.34
N GLN A 53 13.00 -10.83 -5.04
CA GLN A 53 14.38 -11.08 -5.46
C GLN A 53 14.95 -12.36 -4.85
N VAL A 54 14.72 -12.60 -3.56
CA VAL A 54 15.19 -13.83 -2.87
C VAL A 54 14.50 -15.06 -3.46
N VAL A 55 13.18 -15.00 -3.68
CA VAL A 55 12.41 -16.09 -4.30
C VAL A 55 12.91 -16.40 -5.72
N LEU A 56 13.18 -15.37 -6.54
CA LEU A 56 13.72 -15.55 -7.89
C LEU A 56 15.10 -16.21 -7.88
N ARG A 57 15.98 -15.79 -6.96
CA ARG A 57 17.30 -16.41 -6.79
C ARG A 57 17.19 -17.86 -6.33
N ASN A 58 16.30 -18.14 -5.38
CA ASN A 58 16.04 -19.51 -4.92
C ASN A 58 15.51 -20.36 -6.06
N ARG A 59 14.56 -19.87 -6.85
CA ARG A 59 14.04 -20.58 -8.02
C ARG A 59 15.14 -20.91 -9.02
N MET A 60 16.04 -19.98 -9.33
CA MET A 60 17.17 -20.24 -10.21
C MET A 60 18.13 -21.31 -9.65
N ALA A 61 18.44 -21.25 -8.36
CA ALA A 61 19.28 -22.25 -7.71
C ALA A 61 18.61 -23.63 -7.71
N LEU A 62 17.31 -23.69 -7.44
CA LEU A 62 16.53 -24.93 -7.50
C LEU A 62 16.43 -25.43 -8.95
N ASP A 63 16.19 -24.57 -9.93
CA ASP A 63 16.17 -24.96 -11.35
C ASP A 63 17.50 -25.57 -11.78
N PHE A 64 18.63 -25.04 -11.27
CA PHE A 64 19.95 -25.63 -11.49
C PHE A 64 20.10 -27.01 -10.84
N LEU A 65 19.71 -27.16 -9.58
CA LEU A 65 19.76 -28.45 -8.87
C LEU A 65 18.83 -29.50 -9.49
N LEU A 66 17.69 -29.07 -10.02
CA LEU A 66 16.69 -29.90 -10.66
C LEU A 66 16.82 -29.90 -12.20
N ALA A 67 17.96 -29.45 -12.74
CA ALA A 67 18.16 -29.39 -14.19
C ALA A 67 17.99 -30.76 -14.87
N SER A 68 18.38 -31.85 -14.20
CA SER A 68 18.17 -33.22 -14.68
C SER A 68 16.70 -33.67 -14.68
N GLN A 69 15.85 -33.02 -13.88
CA GLN A 69 14.42 -33.29 -13.73
C GLN A 69 13.54 -32.26 -14.46
N GLY A 70 14.14 -31.41 -15.29
CA GLY A 70 13.42 -30.37 -16.04
C GLY A 70 13.12 -29.09 -15.24
N GLY A 71 13.86 -28.85 -14.14
CA GLY A 71 13.71 -27.68 -13.28
C GLY A 71 12.53 -27.78 -12.31
N VAL A 72 12.37 -26.74 -11.50
CA VAL A 72 11.35 -26.68 -10.44
C VAL A 72 9.93 -26.74 -11.00
N CYS A 73 9.69 -26.18 -12.19
CA CYS A 73 8.36 -26.12 -12.80
C CYS A 73 7.85 -27.48 -13.28
N THR A 74 8.76 -28.32 -13.79
CA THR A 74 8.45 -29.71 -14.17
C THR A 74 8.22 -30.57 -12.94
N VAL A 75 9.01 -30.35 -11.89
CA VAL A 75 8.93 -31.14 -10.63
C VAL A 75 7.69 -30.81 -9.81
N ILE A 76 7.28 -29.54 -9.78
CA ILE A 76 6.06 -29.09 -9.08
C ILE A 76 4.80 -29.31 -9.95
N ASN A 77 4.97 -29.73 -11.21
CA ASN A 77 3.89 -29.97 -12.18
C ASN A 77 2.96 -28.75 -12.36
N THR A 78 3.54 -27.55 -12.35
CA THR A 78 2.84 -26.27 -12.56
C THR A 78 3.41 -25.58 -13.79
N SER A 79 2.54 -25.03 -14.65
CA SER A 79 2.99 -24.21 -15.79
C SER A 79 3.67 -22.94 -15.28
N CYS A 80 4.81 -22.60 -15.88
CA CYS A 80 5.74 -21.58 -15.37
C CYS A 80 6.05 -20.49 -16.39
N CYS A 81 5.23 -20.38 -17.43
CA CYS A 81 5.49 -19.51 -18.54
C CYS A 81 5.16 -18.07 -18.15
N VAL A 82 6.20 -17.23 -18.15
CA VAL A 82 6.07 -15.78 -17.99
C VAL A 82 6.45 -15.16 -19.33
N TYR A 83 5.48 -14.56 -20.01
CA TYR A 83 5.71 -13.81 -21.23
C TYR A 83 5.94 -12.34 -20.89
N VAL A 84 7.04 -11.78 -21.37
CA VAL A 84 7.31 -10.34 -21.27
C VAL A 84 7.13 -9.75 -22.66
N ASP A 85 6.09 -8.93 -22.84
CA ASP A 85 5.88 -8.19 -24.08
C ASP A 85 6.98 -7.14 -24.27
N ARG A 86 7.24 -6.70 -25.52
CA ARG A 86 8.19 -5.62 -25.84
C ARG A 86 7.83 -4.29 -25.15
N SER A 87 6.58 -4.13 -24.72
CA SER A 87 6.10 -3.00 -23.92
C SER A 87 6.43 -3.13 -22.42
N GLY A 88 7.03 -4.24 -21.98
CA GLY A 88 7.32 -4.53 -20.58
C GLY A 88 6.15 -5.15 -19.81
N GLY A 89 5.04 -5.46 -20.47
CA GLY A 89 3.91 -6.16 -19.86
C GLY A 89 4.27 -7.60 -19.52
N ILE A 90 4.21 -7.96 -18.23
CA ILE A 90 4.41 -9.32 -17.75
C ILE A 90 3.05 -10.03 -17.78
N SER A 91 2.92 -11.04 -18.64
CA SER A 91 1.78 -11.96 -18.67
C SER A 91 2.23 -13.29 -18.07
N THR A 92 1.78 -13.58 -16.86
CA THR A 92 1.80 -14.91 -16.26
C THR A 92 0.52 -15.61 -16.70
N ASP A 93 0.58 -16.88 -17.09
CA ASP A 93 -0.53 -17.68 -17.64
C ASP A 93 -0.64 -17.63 -19.17
N LEU A 94 0.32 -18.28 -19.84
CA LEU A 94 0.06 -18.95 -21.11
C LEU A 94 -0.59 -20.31 -20.79
N ALA A 95 -1.91 -20.30 -20.64
CA ALA A 95 -2.75 -21.49 -20.74
C ALA A 95 -3.34 -21.58 -22.16
#